data_AF-A0AA50SVG2-F1
#
_entry.id   AF-A0AA50SVG2-F1
#
_cell.length_a   1.000
_cell.length_b   1.000
_cell.length_c   1.000
_cell.angle_alpha   90.00
_cell.angle_beta   90.00
_cell.angle_gamma   90.00
#
_symmetry.space_group_name_H-M   'P 1'
#
loop_
_entity.id
_entity.type
_entity.pdbx_description
1 polymer ?
#
loop_
_entity_poly.entity_id
_entity_poly.type
_entity_poly.pdbx_seq_one_letter_code
_entity_poly.pdbx_strand_id
1 'polypeptide(L)'
;AEMALTSEGFVDIDISTLESVLARETLNCKEINLFEAALAWAHAECLRREIEPTPTNKRAMLSGTIYLIRFPTMTLEEFANSAAQLGILSPQETIDIFLHFTASSKPLLSYPVKARAG
;
A
#
# COMPACT_ATOMS: atom_id res chain seq x y z
N ALA A 1 -10.85 -9.98 -9.37
CA ALA A 1 -10.12 -8.73 -9.07
C ALA A 1 -8.62 -8.98 -8.93
N GLU A 2 -8.23 -10.01 -8.17
CA GLU A 2 -6.83 -10.39 -7.92
C GLU A 2 -5.98 -10.57 -9.19
N MET A 3 -6.49 -11.25 -10.23
CA MET A 3 -5.77 -11.44 -11.50
C MET A 3 -5.49 -10.14 -12.29
N ALA A 4 -6.26 -9.08 -12.07
CA ALA A 4 -6.05 -7.81 -12.76
C ALA A 4 -4.88 -7.03 -12.13
N LEU A 5 -4.73 -7.11 -10.81
CA LEU A 5 -3.66 -6.45 -10.05
C LEU A 5 -2.27 -7.04 -10.33
N THR A 6 -2.23 -8.31 -10.73
CA THR A 6 -1.01 -9.03 -11.11
C THR A 6 -0.71 -8.99 -12.61
N SER A 7 -1.57 -8.35 -13.42
CA SER A 7 -1.37 -8.27 -14.86
C SER A 7 -0.30 -7.24 -15.20
N GLU A 8 0.52 -7.52 -16.23
CA GLU A 8 1.51 -6.56 -16.74
C GLU A 8 0.88 -5.22 -17.14
N GLY A 9 -0.40 -5.22 -17.55
CA GLY A 9 -1.12 -3.99 -17.87
C GLY A 9 -1.49 -3.12 -16.67
N PHE A 10 -1.47 -3.65 -15.44
CA PHE A 10 -1.80 -2.85 -14.24
C PHE A 10 -0.73 -1.81 -13.94
N VAL A 11 0.54 -2.10 -14.24
CA VAL A 11 1.59 -1.11 -13.99
C VAL A 11 1.46 0.08 -14.94
N ASP A 12 0.87 -0.09 -16.12
CA ASP A 12 0.74 0.91 -17.20
C ASP A 12 -0.44 1.88 -17.05
N ILE A 13 -1.25 1.72 -16.00
CA ILE A 13 -2.34 2.65 -15.70
C ILE A 13 -1.81 3.97 -15.15
N ASP A 14 -2.58 5.05 -15.27
CA ASP A 14 -2.26 6.31 -14.62
C ASP A 14 -2.54 6.29 -13.10
N ILE A 15 -1.96 7.24 -12.36
CA ILE A 15 -2.12 7.35 -10.91
C ILE A 15 -3.58 7.49 -10.46
N SER A 16 -4.42 8.18 -11.23
CA SER A 16 -5.83 8.39 -10.87
C SER A 16 -6.65 7.11 -10.99
N THR A 17 -6.29 6.25 -11.94
CA THR A 17 -6.85 4.90 -12.06
C THR A 17 -6.40 4.03 -10.88
N LEU A 18 -5.12 4.09 -10.49
CA LEU A 18 -4.63 3.40 -9.28
C LEU A 18 -5.37 3.86 -8.02
N GLU A 19 -5.50 5.17 -7.81
CA GLU A 19 -6.25 5.76 -6.70
C GLU A 19 -7.70 5.26 -6.68
N SER A 20 -8.37 5.26 -7.83
CA SER A 20 -9.75 4.78 -7.97
C SER A 20 -9.88 3.30 -7.62
N VAL A 21 -8.89 2.47 -7.98
CA VAL A 21 -8.88 1.05 -7.60
C VAL A 21 -8.68 0.89 -6.09
N LEU A 22 -7.69 1.59 -5.51
CA LEU A 22 -7.41 1.50 -4.07
C LEU A 22 -8.52 2.10 -3.19
N ALA A 23 -9.28 3.07 -3.69
CA ALA A 23 -10.41 3.66 -2.96
C ALA A 23 -11.67 2.78 -2.93
N ARG A 24 -11.79 1.76 -3.80
CA ARG A 24 -13.02 0.94 -3.90
C ARG A 24 -13.25 0.02 -2.70
N GLU A 25 -14.31 0.27 -1.95
CA GLU A 25 -14.74 -0.53 -0.79
C GLU A 25 -15.16 -1.96 -1.15
N THR A 26 -15.70 -2.18 -2.35
CA THR A 26 -16.23 -3.49 -2.78
C THR A 26 -15.18 -4.37 -3.45
N LEU A 27 -13.90 -4.03 -3.30
CA LEU A 27 -12.81 -4.77 -3.92
C LEU A 27 -12.50 -6.01 -3.08
N ASN A 28 -12.83 -7.19 -3.60
CA ASN A 28 -12.54 -8.47 -2.95
C ASN A 28 -11.12 -8.94 -3.28
N CYS A 29 -10.16 -8.51 -2.46
CA CYS A 29 -8.77 -8.98 -2.47
C CYS A 29 -8.09 -8.67 -1.14
N LYS A 30 -7.02 -9.40 -0.83
CA LYS A 30 -6.20 -9.10 0.36
C LYS A 30 -5.49 -7.75 0.21
N GLU A 31 -5.36 -7.02 1.32
CA GLU A 31 -4.66 -5.73 1.32
C GLU A 31 -3.17 -5.87 1.01
N ILE A 32 -2.53 -6.99 1.39
CA ILE A 32 -1.13 -7.25 1.02
C ILE A 32 -0.94 -7.26 -0.51
N ASN A 33 -1.85 -7.89 -1.24
CA ASN A 33 -1.79 -7.91 -2.71
C ASN A 33 -1.98 -6.51 -3.30
N LEU A 34 -2.81 -5.66 -2.68
CA LEU A 34 -2.99 -4.27 -3.10
C LEU A 34 -1.72 -3.45 -2.87
N PHE A 35 -1.08 -3.66 -1.72
CA PHE A 35 0.18 -3.02 -1.42
C PHE A 35 1.29 -3.43 -2.39
N GLU A 36 1.40 -4.72 -2.69
CA GLU A 36 2.35 -5.24 -3.68
C GLU A 36 2.08 -4.69 -5.09
N ALA A 37 0.82 -4.65 -5.51
CA ALA A 37 0.44 -4.07 -6.80
C ALA A 37 0.75 -2.57 -6.87
N ALA A 38 0.48 -1.81 -5.81
CA ALA A 38 0.86 -0.40 -5.73
C ALA A 38 2.38 -0.22 -5.77
N LEU A 39 3.14 -1.09 -5.10
CA LEU A 39 4.60 -1.05 -5.11
C LEU A 39 5.18 -1.37 -6.50
N ALA A 40 4.60 -2.34 -7.19
CA ALA A 40 4.96 -2.69 -8.56
C ALA A 40 4.67 -1.54 -9.52
N TRP A 41 3.51 -0.89 -9.39
CA TRP A 41 3.16 0.31 -10.14
C TRP A 41 4.17 1.44 -9.88
N ALA A 42 4.50 1.71 -8.62
CA ALA A 42 5.45 2.75 -8.24
C ALA A 42 6.87 2.48 -8.76
N HIS A 43 7.27 1.21 -8.78
CA HIS A 43 8.52 0.78 -9.39
C HIS A 43 8.52 1.09 -10.90
N ALA A 44 7.50 0.65 -11.63
CA ALA A 44 7.39 0.90 -13.06
C ALA A 44 7.37 2.40 -13.37
N GLU A 45 6.66 3.19 -12.57
CA GLU A 45 6.59 4.65 -12.73
C GLU A 45 7.95 5.33 -12.50
N CYS A 46 8.75 4.87 -11.51
CA CYS A 46 10.13 5.33 -11.37
C CYS A 46 10.94 5.06 -12.64
N LEU A 47 10.83 3.85 -13.21
CA LEU A 47 11.57 3.48 -14.44
C LEU A 47 11.12 4.32 -15.65
N ARG A 48 9.82 4.60 -15.80
CA ARG A 48 9.30 5.48 -16.87
C ARG A 48 9.84 6.90 -16.79
N ARG A 49 10.08 7.38 -15.59
CA ARG A 49 10.63 8.72 -15.32
C ARG A 49 12.15 8.75 -15.28
N GLU A 50 12.81 7.63 -15.57
CA GLU A 50 14.27 7.47 -15.51
C GLU A 50 14.84 7.80 -14.11
N ILE A 51 14.07 7.49 -13.06
CA ILE A 51 14.44 7.69 -11.66
C ILE A 51 14.76 6.32 -11.04
N GLU A 52 15.80 6.27 -10.21
CA GLU A 52 16.14 5.05 -9.49
C GLU A 52 15.00 4.62 -8.55
N PRO A 53 14.56 3.34 -8.58
CA PRO A 53 13.41 2.86 -7.82
C PRO A 53 13.73 2.59 -6.34
N THR A 54 14.26 3.59 -5.65
CA THR A 54 14.51 3.59 -4.20
C THR A 54 13.18 3.63 -3.42
N PRO A 55 13.15 3.20 -2.14
CA PRO A 55 11.93 3.26 -1.32
C PRO A 55 11.33 4.68 -1.24
N THR A 56 12.18 5.70 -1.07
CA THR A 56 11.76 7.11 -1.05
C THR A 56 11.11 7.52 -2.36
N ASN A 57 11.69 7.15 -3.50
CA ASN A 57 11.15 7.51 -4.82
C ASN A 57 9.85 6.77 -5.11
N LYS A 58 9.75 5.48 -4.76
CA LYS A 58 8.51 4.70 -4.88
C LYS A 58 7.39 5.33 -4.04
N ARG A 59 7.68 5.71 -2.80
CA ARG A 59 6.72 6.43 -1.95
C ARG A 59 6.29 7.75 -2.60
N ALA A 60 7.22 8.50 -3.17
CA ALA A 60 6.92 9.75 -3.86
C ALA A 60 6.02 9.54 -5.10
N MET A 61 6.21 8.45 -5.85
CA MET A 61 5.33 8.10 -6.99
C MET A 61 3.90 7.76 -6.52
N LEU A 62 3.76 7.05 -5.40
CA LEU A 62 2.44 6.76 -4.82
C LEU A 62 1.77 8.01 -4.25
N SER A 63 2.53 8.99 -3.77
CA SER A 63 2.01 10.26 -3.24
C SER A 63 0.90 10.03 -2.19
N GLY A 64 -0.31 10.56 -2.41
CA GLY A 64 -1.47 10.38 -1.53
C GLY A 64 -2.10 8.98 -1.57
N THR A 65 -1.84 8.21 -2.62
CA THR A 65 -2.43 6.89 -2.88
C THR A 65 -2.03 5.86 -1.83
N ILE A 66 -0.84 6.00 -1.24
CA ILE A 66 -0.37 5.10 -0.17
C ILE A 66 -1.29 5.12 1.05
N TYR A 67 -1.95 6.24 1.34
CA TYR A 67 -2.86 6.36 2.47
C TYR A 67 -4.22 5.69 2.24
N LEU A 68 -4.49 5.20 1.02
CA LEU A 68 -5.69 4.40 0.71
C LEU A 68 -5.50 2.91 1.03
N ILE A 69 -4.26 2.49 1.30
CA ILE A 69 -3.93 1.11 1.65
C ILE A 69 -4.26 0.87 3.12
N ARG A 70 -4.96 -0.23 3.41
CA ARG A 70 -5.41 -0.54 4.78
C ARG A 70 -4.42 -1.47 5.49
N PHE A 71 -3.21 -0.99 5.74
CA PHE A 71 -2.19 -1.75 6.48
C PHE A 71 -2.72 -2.37 7.80
N PRO A 72 -3.54 -1.69 8.62
CA PRO A 72 -4.02 -2.25 9.88
C PRO A 72 -4.99 -3.43 9.73
N THR A 73 -5.47 -3.70 8.51
CA THR A 73 -6.38 -4.83 8.24
C THR A 73 -5.64 -6.03 7.62
N MET A 74 -4.34 -5.91 7.38
CA MET A 74 -3.46 -7.06 7.12
C MET A 74 -3.28 -7.87 8.41
N THR A 75 -2.73 -9.07 8.32
CA THR A 75 -2.21 -9.74 9.52
C THR A 75 -0.90 -9.05 9.98
N LEU A 76 -0.60 -9.16 11.27
CA LEU A 76 0.65 -8.64 11.83
C LEU A 76 1.88 -9.23 11.11
N GLU A 77 1.84 -10.53 10.79
CA GLU A 77 2.91 -11.22 10.08
C GLU A 77 3.10 -10.69 8.65
N GLU A 78 2.01 -10.54 7.90
CA GLU A 78 2.04 -9.94 6.56
C GLU A 78 2.63 -8.53 6.61
N PHE A 79 2.20 -7.69 7.55
CA PHE A 79 2.73 -6.33 7.69
C PHE A 79 4.22 -6.33 8.06
N ALA A 80 4.61 -7.13 9.05
CA ALA A 80 5.97 -7.20 9.57
C ALA A 80 6.97 -7.73 8.53
N ASN A 81 6.55 -8.65 7.66
CA ASN A 81 7.39 -9.25 6.62
C ASN A 81 7.33 -8.51 5.26
N SER A 82 6.52 -7.45 5.15
CA SER A 82 6.34 -6.68 3.92
C SER A 82 6.58 -5.20 4.18
N ALA A 83 5.51 -4.40 4.32
CA ALA A 83 5.56 -2.93 4.38
C ALA A 83 6.52 -2.37 5.44
N ALA A 84 6.66 -3.05 6.59
CA ALA A 84 7.55 -2.63 7.67
C ALA A 84 9.04 -2.70 7.32
N GLN A 85 9.46 -3.60 6.42
CA GLN A 85 10.86 -3.83 6.07
C GLN A 85 11.31 -3.11 4.80
N LEU A 86 10.37 -2.73 3.94
CA LEU A 86 10.67 -2.16 2.62
C LEU A 86 11.11 -0.69 2.66
N GLY A 87 11.04 -0.02 3.82
CA GLY A 87 11.41 1.39 3.97
C GLY A 87 10.49 2.37 3.22
N ILE A 88 9.32 1.90 2.76
CA ILE A 88 8.30 2.73 2.10
C ILE A 88 7.54 3.56 3.12
N LEU A 89 7.29 3.00 4.31
CA LEU A 89 6.68 3.68 5.43
C LEU A 89 7.74 4.45 6.22
N SER A 90 7.37 5.62 6.74
CA SER A 90 8.23 6.32 7.69
C SER A 90 8.34 5.50 8.99
N PRO A 91 9.44 5.65 9.75
CA PRO A 91 9.60 4.93 11.01
C PRO A 91 8.42 5.14 11.98
N GLN A 92 7.88 6.36 12.05
CA GLN A 92 6.73 6.68 12.89
C GLN A 92 5.46 5.95 12.44
N GLU A 93 5.16 5.94 11.14
CA GLU A 93 4.01 5.20 10.59
C GLU A 93 4.12 3.70 10.90
N THR A 94 5.31 3.13 10.72
CA THR A 94 5.55 1.71 11.03
C THR A 94 5.30 1.42 12.50
N ILE A 95 5.82 2.25 13.41
CA ILE A 95 5.60 2.13 14.86
C ILE A 95 4.11 2.22 15.19
N ASP A 96 3.42 3.22 14.65
CA ASP A 96 2.00 3.44 14.96
C ASP A 96 1.13 2.27 14.48
N ILE A 97 1.44 1.70 13.32
CA ILE A 97 0.74 0.50 12.81
C ILE A 97 1.06 -0.72 13.69
N PHE A 98 2.30 -0.93 14.13
CA PHE A 98 2.63 -2.00 15.07
C PHE A 98 1.90 -1.86 16.41
N LEU A 99 1.81 -0.63 16.94
CA LEU A 99 1.02 -0.35 18.13
C LEU A 99 -0.47 -0.62 17.90
N HIS A 100 -1.00 -0.36 16.70
CA HIS A 100 -2.38 -0.71 16.37
C HIS A 100 -2.67 -2.22 16.48
N PHE A 101 -1.69 -3.07 16.13
CA PHE A 101 -1.81 -4.52 16.23
C PHE A 101 -1.67 -5.06 17.65
N THR A 102 -0.85 -4.42 18.49
CA THR A 102 -0.37 -5.02 19.75
C THR A 102 -0.79 -4.28 21.01
N ALA A 103 -1.04 -2.97 20.95
CA ALA A 103 -1.30 -2.15 22.11
C ALA A 103 -2.79 -2.16 22.50
N SER A 104 -3.05 -2.11 23.81
CA SER A 104 -4.40 -1.97 24.35
C SER A 104 -5.01 -0.58 24.05
N SER A 105 -4.16 0.45 24.01
CA SER A 105 -4.55 1.81 23.60
C SER A 105 -3.99 2.09 22.22
N LYS A 106 -4.87 2.18 21.22
CA LYS A 106 -4.47 2.30 19.81
C LYS A 106 -4.20 3.76 19.42
N PRO A 107 -3.12 4.04 18.68
CA PRO A 107 -2.89 5.38 18.14
C PRO A 107 -3.90 5.71 17.04
N LEU A 108 -4.05 7.01 16.76
CA LEU A 108 -4.75 7.48 15.56
C LEU A 108 -3.84 7.27 14.36
N LEU A 109 -4.36 6.60 13.32
CA LEU A 109 -3.63 6.31 12.10
C LEU A 109 -4.13 7.18 10.94
N SER A 110 -3.21 7.53 10.04
CA SER A 110 -3.53 8.15 8.75
C SER A 110 -4.07 7.13 7.73
N TYR A 111 -4.21 5.87 8.12
CA TYR A 111 -4.65 4.75 7.27
C TYR A 111 -6.02 4.23 7.71
N PRO A 112 -6.87 3.75 6.78
CA PRO A 112 -8.14 3.16 7.14
C PRO A 112 -7.92 1.86 7.93
N VAL A 113 -8.68 1.70 9.02
CA VAL A 113 -8.56 0.58 9.97
C VAL A 113 -9.65 -0.47 9.84
N LYS A 114 -10.64 -0.24 8.96
CA LYS A 114 -11.76 -1.16 8.72
C LYS A 114 -11.52 -1.93 7.43
N ALA A 115 -11.73 -3.25 7.46
CA ALA A 115 -11.64 -4.06 6.26
C ALA A 115 -12.60 -3.56 5.16
N ARG A 116 -12.24 -3.81 3.90
CA ARG A 116 -13.12 -3.60 2.74
C ARG A 116 -14.41 -4.39 2.91
N ALA A 117 -15.49 -3.88 2.33
CA ALA A 117 -16.82 -4.51 2.40
C ALA A 117 -16.98 -5.71 1.44
N GLY A 118 -16.10 -5.83 0.44
CA GLY A 118 -16.17 -6.82 -0.64
C GLY A 118 -15.63 -8.20 -0.31
#